data_AF-A0A227JAB0-F1
#
_entry.id   AF-A0A227JAB0-F1
#
_cell.length_a   1.000
_cell.length_b   1.000
_cell.length_c   1.000
_cell.angle_alpha   90.00
_cell.angle_beta   90.00
_cell.angle_gamma   90.00
#
_symmetry.space_group_name_H-M   'P 1'
#
loop_
_entity.id
_entity.type
_entity.pdbx_description
1 polymer ?
#
loop_
_entity_poly.entity_id
_entity_poly.type
_entity_poly.pdbx_seq_one_letter_code
_entity_poly.pdbx_strand_id
1 'polypeptide(L)'
;GDTFVYDTAASKEQAEKEIKAAERLFGMLPTDQGQELLALWQEFEAAQSDDAKYAKALDRLIPMLLNYHNNGQSWKENSVTREQALTINKRIEFGSVTLWDKAKELIEEATEKGWLKS
;
A
#
# COMPACT_ATOMS: atom_id res chain seq x y z
N GLY A 1 -7.67 -11.59 3.00
CA GLY A 1 -7.17 -11.23 1.66
C GLY A 1 -7.14 -9.72 1.59
N ASP A 2 -6.29 -9.16 0.75
CA ASP A 2 -6.09 -7.70 0.71
C ASP A 2 -7.37 -6.98 0.31
N THR A 3 -7.73 -5.99 1.11
CA THR A 3 -8.83 -5.08 0.79
C THR A 3 -8.39 -4.14 -0.33
N PHE A 4 -9.27 -3.92 -1.31
CA PHE A 4 -9.01 -2.92 -2.34
C PHE A 4 -8.71 -1.57 -1.68
N VAL A 5 -7.56 -0.97 -2.03
CA VAL A 5 -7.00 0.16 -1.28
C VAL A 5 -7.87 1.42 -1.28
N TYR A 6 -8.85 1.50 -2.18
CA TYR A 6 -9.82 2.59 -2.27
C TYR A 6 -11.15 2.30 -1.54
N ASP A 7 -11.31 1.12 -0.93
CA ASP A 7 -12.44 0.77 -0.07
C ASP A 7 -12.09 1.06 1.40
N THR A 8 -12.48 2.25 1.88
CA THR A 8 -12.08 2.77 3.19
C THR A 8 -12.92 2.24 4.37
N ALA A 9 -13.99 1.48 4.13
CA ALA A 9 -14.94 1.09 5.18
C ALA A 9 -14.44 -0.05 6.08
N ALA A 10 -13.45 -0.85 5.65
CA ALA A 10 -13.04 -2.09 6.33
C ALA A 10 -11.80 -1.97 7.23
N SER A 11 -11.22 -0.78 7.41
CA SER A 11 -9.83 -0.64 7.86
C SER A 11 -9.54 -1.04 9.32
N LYS A 12 -10.47 -0.86 10.27
CA LYS A 12 -10.17 -1.09 11.70
C LYS A 12 -10.25 -2.57 12.11
N GLU A 13 -11.28 -3.28 11.67
CA GLU A 13 -11.40 -4.72 11.93
C GLU A 13 -10.28 -5.51 11.26
N GLN A 14 -9.76 -5.00 10.15
CA GLN A 14 -8.68 -5.63 9.41
C GLN A 14 -7.38 -5.63 10.22
N ALA A 15 -7.02 -4.51 10.85
CA ALA A 15 -5.81 -4.42 11.68
C ALA A 15 -5.82 -5.41 12.85
N GLU A 16 -6.94 -5.57 13.55
CA GLU A 16 -7.06 -6.55 14.64
C GLU A 16 -6.94 -8.00 14.14
N LYS A 17 -7.48 -8.30 12.95
CA LYS A 17 -7.34 -9.61 12.31
C LYS A 17 -5.89 -9.89 11.91
N GLU A 18 -5.18 -8.88 11.41
CA GLU A 18 -3.78 -8.96 11.02
C GLU A 18 -2.85 -9.20 12.22
N ILE A 19 -3.04 -8.49 13.33
CA ILE A 19 -2.29 -8.73 14.57
C ILE A 19 -2.45 -10.18 15.04
N LYS A 20 -3.70 -10.65 15.15
CA LYS A 20 -3.97 -12.04 15.58
C LYS A 20 -3.38 -13.06 14.61
N ALA A 21 -3.38 -12.77 13.31
CA ALA A 21 -2.78 -13.63 12.32
C ALA A 21 -1.24 -13.67 12.45
N ALA A 22 -0.60 -12.52 12.63
CA ALA A 22 0.84 -12.41 12.82
C ALA A 22 1.30 -13.17 14.06
N GLU A 23 0.66 -12.94 15.21
CA GLU A 23 0.95 -13.65 16.46
C GLU A 23 0.84 -15.17 16.31
N ARG A 24 -0.24 -15.63 15.65
CA ARG A 24 -0.46 -17.06 15.41
C ARG A 24 0.56 -17.66 14.45
N LEU A 25 0.87 -16.99 13.34
CA LEU A 25 1.73 -17.52 12.28
C LEU A 25 3.20 -17.49 12.69
N PHE A 26 3.68 -16.38 13.24
CA PHE A 26 5.07 -16.28 13.71
C PHE A 26 5.29 -17.13 14.97
N GLY A 27 4.27 -17.32 15.81
CA GLY A 27 4.32 -18.25 16.95
C GLY A 27 4.45 -19.73 16.58
N MET A 28 4.30 -20.11 15.30
CA MET A 28 4.56 -21.48 14.83
C MET A 28 6.04 -21.75 14.50
N LEU A 29 6.88 -20.71 14.46
CA LEU A 29 8.30 -20.81 14.16
C LEU A 29 9.12 -21.11 15.42
N PRO A 30 10.39 -21.56 15.26
CA PRO A 30 11.37 -21.51 16.34
C PRO A 30 11.39 -20.14 17.04
N THR A 31 11.56 -20.12 18.36
CA THR A 31 11.37 -18.93 19.19
C THR A 31 12.17 -17.72 18.71
N ASP A 32 13.42 -17.93 18.32
CA ASP A 32 14.31 -16.89 17.78
C ASP A 32 13.77 -16.28 16.48
N GLN A 33 13.41 -17.14 15.52
CA GLN A 33 12.87 -16.72 14.22
C GLN A 33 11.49 -16.04 14.35
N GLY A 34 10.62 -16.61 15.19
CA GLY A 34 9.28 -16.09 15.42
C GLY A 34 9.31 -14.70 16.06
N GLN A 35 10.19 -14.48 17.04
CA GLN A 35 10.35 -13.18 17.68
C GLN A 35 10.92 -12.12 16.72
N GLU A 36 11.95 -12.48 15.95
CA GLU A 36 12.57 -11.56 14.98
C GLU A 36 11.56 -11.11 13.90
N LEU A 37 10.85 -12.06 13.30
CA LEU A 37 9.89 -11.75 12.23
C LEU A 37 8.65 -11.00 12.75
N LEU A 38 8.17 -11.32 13.95
CA LEU A 38 7.08 -10.57 14.58
C LEU A 38 7.50 -9.11 14.84
N ALA A 39 8.73 -8.89 15.32
CA ALA A 39 9.25 -7.55 15.56
C ALA A 39 9.38 -6.75 14.26
N LEU A 40 9.92 -7.35 13.19
CA LEU A 40 10.00 -6.72 11.86
C LEU A 40 8.62 -6.39 11.29
N TRP A 41 7.65 -7.31 11.45
CA TRP A 41 6.28 -7.06 11.03
C TRP A 41 5.65 -5.89 11.81
N GLN A 42 5.84 -5.83 13.12
CA GLN A 42 5.36 -4.71 13.94
C GLN A 42 6.01 -3.38 13.56
N GLU A 43 7.31 -3.38 13.26
CA GLU A 43 8.03 -2.19 12.78
C GLU A 43 7.44 -1.69 11.45
N PHE A 44 7.24 -2.60 10.49
CA PHE A 44 6.61 -2.30 9.21
C PHE A 44 5.22 -1.71 9.39
N GLU A 45 4.36 -2.32 10.21
CA GLU A 45 3.00 -1.83 10.45
C GLU A 45 2.96 -0.49 11.18
N ALA A 46 3.90 -0.23 12.09
CA ALA A 46 3.99 1.05 12.79
C ALA A 46 4.38 2.21 11.84
N ALA A 47 5.13 1.93 10.77
CA ALA A 47 5.58 2.91 9.79
C ALA A 47 6.33 4.12 10.40
N GLN A 48 7.11 3.88 11.46
CA GLN A 48 7.80 4.93 12.22
C GLN A 48 9.29 5.05 11.87
N SER A 49 10.00 3.92 11.70
CA SER A 49 11.39 3.92 11.26
C SER A 49 11.50 4.33 9.79
N ASP A 50 12.69 4.78 9.38
CA ASP A 50 12.91 5.17 7.98
C ASP A 50 12.78 3.97 7.04
N ASP A 51 13.26 2.79 7.46
CA ASP A 51 13.09 1.53 6.74
C ASP A 51 11.61 1.17 6.59
N ALA A 52 10.81 1.25 7.66
CA ALA A 52 9.39 0.95 7.60
C ALA A 52 8.61 1.94 6.72
N LYS A 53 8.92 3.24 6.79
CA LYS A 53 8.32 4.26 5.92
C LYS A 53 8.65 3.99 4.46
N TYR A 54 9.90 3.68 4.15
CA TYR A 54 10.32 3.38 2.79
C TYR A 54 9.66 2.08 2.29
N ALA A 55 9.61 1.03 3.11
CA ALA A 55 8.92 -0.21 2.79
C ALA A 55 7.42 0.00 2.52
N LYS A 56 6.71 0.78 3.35
CA LYS A 56 5.29 1.13 3.12
C LYS A 56 5.09 1.99 1.87
N ALA A 57 6.05 2.84 1.52
CA ALA A 57 6.02 3.59 0.26
C ALA A 57 6.14 2.65 -0.96
N LEU A 58 7.03 1.66 -0.91
CA LEU A 58 7.15 0.63 -1.94
C LEU A 58 5.90 -0.24 -2.03
N ASP A 59 5.38 -0.70 -0.89
CA ASP A 59 4.14 -1.49 -0.79
C ASP A 59 2.95 -0.78 -1.46
N ARG A 60 2.90 0.55 -1.36
CA ARG A 60 1.88 1.36 -2.04
C ARG A 60 2.17 1.56 -3.54
N LEU A 61 3.43 1.82 -3.89
CA LEU A 61 3.83 2.14 -5.25
C LEU A 61 3.72 0.93 -6.19
N ILE A 62 4.11 -0.25 -5.74
CA ILE A 62 4.21 -1.45 -6.59
C ILE A 62 2.85 -1.82 -7.22
N PRO A 63 1.74 -1.94 -6.47
CA PRO A 63 0.42 -2.21 -7.07
C PRO A 63 -0.04 -1.12 -8.03
N MET A 64 0.31 0.14 -7.75
CA MET A 64 0.00 1.27 -8.64
C MET A 64 0.75 1.13 -9.98
N LEU A 65 2.03 0.77 -9.95
CA LEU A 65 2.83 0.50 -11.15
C LEU A 65 2.29 -0.70 -11.93
N LEU A 66 1.94 -1.79 -11.25
CA LEU A 66 1.34 -2.97 -11.89
C LEU A 66 0.04 -2.61 -12.60
N ASN A 67 -0.84 -1.85 -11.94
CA ASN A 67 -2.09 -1.39 -12.55
C ASN A 67 -1.84 -0.45 -13.74
N TYR A 68 -0.89 0.48 -13.61
CA TYR A 68 -0.48 1.38 -14.70
C TYR A 68 0.04 0.59 -15.92
N HIS A 69 0.91 -0.41 -15.71
CA HIS A 69 1.43 -1.28 -16.77
C HIS A 69 0.39 -2.26 -17.32
N ASN A 70 -0.74 -2.43 -16.63
CA ASN A 70 -1.89 -3.18 -17.09
C ASN A 70 -3.03 -2.25 -17.58
N ASN A 71 -2.65 -1.16 -18.25
CA ASN A 71 -3.56 -0.20 -18.87
C ASN A 71 -4.65 0.36 -17.94
N GLY A 72 -4.33 0.50 -16.64
CA GLY A 72 -5.24 1.00 -15.61
C GLY A 72 -6.47 0.11 -15.39
N GLN A 73 -6.38 -1.20 -15.61
CA GLN A 73 -7.52 -2.13 -15.49
C GLN A 73 -8.32 -1.92 -14.19
N SER A 74 -7.67 -1.98 -13.04
CA SER A 74 -8.35 -1.86 -11.74
C SER A 74 -8.90 -0.46 -11.50
N TRP A 75 -8.27 0.58 -12.06
CA TRP A 75 -8.81 1.94 -11.97
C TRP A 75 -10.12 2.08 -12.75
N LYS A 76 -10.17 1.53 -13.98
CA LYS A 76 -11.36 1.57 -14.84
C LYS A 76 -12.51 0.76 -14.26
N GLU A 77 -12.24 -0.49 -13.86
CA GLU A 77 -13.24 -1.40 -13.30
C GLU A 77 -13.90 -0.82 -12.04
N ASN A 78 -13.12 -0.13 -11.20
CA ASN A 78 -13.61 0.46 -9.96
C ASN A 78 -13.95 1.95 -10.09
N SER A 79 -13.95 2.50 -11.31
CA SER A 79 -14.29 3.91 -11.56
C SER A 79 -13.48 4.91 -10.71
N VAL A 80 -12.21 4.61 -10.44
CA VAL A 80 -11.36 5.43 -9.58
C VAL A 80 -11.11 6.80 -10.22
N THR A 81 -11.23 7.87 -9.43
CA THR A 81 -10.94 9.23 -9.86
C THR A 81 -9.46 9.57 -9.67
N ARG A 82 -8.97 10.56 -10.43
CA ARG A 82 -7.64 11.14 -10.25
C ARG A 82 -7.42 11.60 -8.81
N GLU A 83 -8.39 12.28 -8.22
CA GLU A 83 -8.32 12.76 -6.84
C GLU A 83 -8.19 11.61 -5.84
N GLN A 84 -8.93 10.52 -6.03
CA GLN A 84 -8.80 9.32 -5.21
C GLN A 84 -7.40 8.71 -5.33
N ALA A 85 -6.89 8.56 -6.56
CA ALA A 85 -5.55 8.04 -6.82
C ALA A 85 -4.47 8.91 -6.13
N LEU A 86 -4.57 10.24 -6.22
CA LEU A 86 -3.64 11.14 -5.57
C LEU A 86 -3.73 11.04 -4.04
N THR A 87 -4.94 11.06 -3.49
CA THR A 87 -5.18 11.06 -2.04
C THR A 87 -4.68 9.77 -1.38
N ILE A 88 -5.01 8.62 -1.98
CA ILE A 88 -4.67 7.31 -1.41
C ILE A 88 -3.18 7.00 -1.54
N ASN A 89 -2.53 7.43 -2.64
CA ASN A 89 -1.11 7.15 -2.88
C ASN A 89 -0.17 8.20 -2.29
N LYS A 90 -0.67 9.36 -1.81
CA LYS A 90 0.15 10.41 -1.16
C LYS A 90 1.02 9.87 -0.02
N ARG A 91 0.63 8.78 0.64
CA ARG A 91 1.42 8.13 1.71
C ARG A 91 2.83 7.71 1.26
N ILE A 92 3.07 7.54 -0.04
CA ILE A 92 4.42 7.29 -0.60
C ILE A 92 5.39 8.41 -0.19
N GLU A 93 4.92 9.66 -0.08
CA GLU A 93 5.72 10.83 0.29
C GLU A 93 6.43 10.67 1.64
N PHE A 94 5.83 9.94 2.58
CA PHE A 94 6.43 9.70 3.90
C PHE A 94 7.69 8.83 3.84
N GLY A 95 7.79 7.93 2.86
CA GLY A 95 8.97 7.09 2.65
C GLY A 95 9.93 7.65 1.60
N SER A 96 9.42 8.33 0.57
CA SER A 96 10.24 8.97 -0.45
C SER A 96 9.46 10.02 -1.25
N VAL A 97 9.89 11.27 -1.14
CA VAL A 97 9.39 12.38 -1.97
C VAL A 97 9.64 12.11 -3.45
N THR A 98 10.82 11.58 -3.82
CA THR A 98 11.17 11.28 -5.22
C THR A 98 10.25 10.21 -5.82
N LEU A 99 9.94 9.14 -5.07
CA LEU A 99 8.99 8.13 -5.54
C LEU A 99 7.57 8.71 -5.67
N TRP A 100 7.19 9.61 -4.76
CA TRP A 100 5.89 10.28 -4.84
C TRP A 100 5.79 11.23 -6.04
N ASP A 101 6.84 11.99 -6.34
CA ASP A 101 6.90 12.83 -7.54
C ASP A 101 6.72 11.98 -8.80
N LYS A 102 7.40 10.83 -8.87
CA LYS A 102 7.21 9.92 -10.00
C LYS A 102 5.80 9.32 -10.06
N ALA A 103 5.22 8.98 -8.91
CA ALA A 103 3.86 8.47 -8.84
C ALA A 103 2.83 9.49 -9.36
N LYS A 104 2.99 10.77 -9.02
CA LYS A 104 2.13 11.85 -9.54
C LYS A 104 2.20 11.94 -11.06
N GLU A 105 3.40 11.92 -11.66
CA GLU A 105 3.54 11.93 -13.13
C GLU A 105 2.75 10.79 -13.79
N LEU A 106 2.84 9.57 -13.23
CA LEU A 106 2.10 8.41 -13.75
C LEU A 106 0.58 8.54 -13.59
N ILE A 107 0.12 9.15 -12.50
CA ILE A 107 -1.30 9.42 -12.26
C ILE A 107 -1.83 10.46 -13.25
N GLU A 108 -1.06 11.51 -13.56
CA GLU A 108 -1.43 12.49 -14.58
C GLU A 108 -1.53 11.82 -15.95
N GLU A 109 -0.51 11.05 -16.35
CA GLU A 109 -0.51 10.36 -17.63
C GLU A 109 -1.65 9.34 -17.74
N ALA A 110 -1.97 8.62 -16.65
CA ALA A 110 -3.12 7.72 -16.61
C ALA A 110 -4.46 8.46 -16.74
N THR A 111 -4.54 9.70 -16.25
CA THR A 111 -5.72 10.56 -16.42
C THR A 111 -5.85 11.02 -17.87
N GLU A 112 -4.75 11.45 -18.50
CA GLU A 112 -4.72 11.82 -19.92
C GLU A 112 -5.11 10.65 -20.83
N LYS A 113 -4.72 9.42 -20.47
CA LYS A 113 -5.12 8.18 -21.15
C LYS A 113 -6.57 7.76 -20.89
N GLY A 114 -7.30 8.49 -20.03
CA GLY A 114 -8.69 8.20 -19.66
C GLY A 114 -8.88 6.96 -18.78
N TRP A 115 -7.82 6.49 -18.10
CA TRP A 115 -7.91 5.34 -17.18
C TRP A 115 -8.44 5.73 -15.81
N LEU A 116 -8.21 6.97 -15.42
CA LEU A 116 -8.77 7.61 -14.23
C LEU A 116 -9.84 8.61 -14.66
N LYS A 117 -10.92 8.70 -13.89
CA LYS A 117 -11.93 9.74 -14.09
C LYS A 117 -11.38 11.09 -13.60
N SER A 118 -11.61 12.13 -14.38
CA SER A 118 -11.31 13.52 -14.00
C SER A 118 -12.04 13.94 -12.74
#